data_AF-A0A2V9C306-F1
#
_entry.id   AF-A0A2V9C306-F1
#
_cell.length_a   1.000
_cell.length_b   1.000
_cell.length_c   1.000
_cell.angle_alpha   90.00
_cell.angle_beta   90.00
_cell.angle_gamma   90.00
#
_symmetry.space_group_name_H-M   'P 1'
#
loop_
_entity.id
_entity.type
_entity.pdbx_description
1 polymer ?
#
loop_
_entity_poly.entity_id
_entity_poly.type
_entity_poly.pdbx_seq_one_letter_code
_entity_poly.pdbx_strand_id
1 'polypeptide(L)' 'KKPFYRVVVIERTRPRDGRVKEAVGTYDPLKKPAEIKLDAERIKHWIGLGAQPSDTVRSFLRQQKIA' A
#
# COMPACT_ATOMS: atom_id res chain seq x y z
N LYS A 1 -10.95 -12.44 -14.93
CA LYS A 1 -11.07 -11.38 -13.89
C LYS A 1 -9.89 -10.42 -14.03
N LYS A 2 -10.11 -9.10 -13.92
CA LYS A 2 -9.07 -8.07 -13.99
C LYS A 2 -8.70 -7.63 -12.56
N PRO A 3 -7.62 -8.13 -11.94
CA PRO A 3 -7.24 -7.75 -10.59
C PRO A 3 -6.78 -6.28 -10.52
N PHE A 4 -7.27 -5.56 -9.52
CA PHE A 4 -6.84 -4.21 -9.16
C PHE A 4 -6.79 -4.11 -7.64
N TYR A 5 -5.67 -3.67 -7.09
CA TYR A 5 -5.45 -3.67 -5.65
C TYR A 5 -5.28 -2.24 -5.14
N ARG A 6 -5.85 -1.96 -3.96
CA ARG A 6 -5.64 -0.69 -3.25
C ARG A 6 -4.65 -0.95 -2.13
N VAL A 7 -3.69 -0.04 -1.97
CA VAL A 7 -2.77 -0.03 -0.82
C VAL A 7 -3.40 0.85 0.24
N VAL A 8 -3.75 0.25 1.37
CA VAL A 8 -4.55 0.88 2.42
C VAL A 8 -3.91 0.67 3.79
N VAL A 9 -4.14 1.63 4.67
CA VAL A 9 -3.80 1.55 6.08
C VAL A 9 -5.04 1.09 6.83
N ILE A 10 -4.91 -0.02 7.55
CA ILE A 10 -5.99 -0.63 8.32
C ILE A 10 -5.43 -1.24 9.61
N GLU A 11 -6.29 -1.37 10.63
CA GLU A 11 -5.97 -2.11 11.85
C GLU A 11 -5.99 -3.61 11.59
N ARG A 12 -5.05 -4.34 12.19
CA ARG A 12 -4.88 -5.80 12.00
C ARG A 12 -6.12 -6.61 12.35
N THR A 13 -6.96 -6.13 13.26
CA THR A 13 -8.18 -6.82 13.71
C THR A 13 -9.37 -6.63 12.78
N ARG A 14 -9.29 -5.73 11.80
CA ARG A 14 -10.42 -5.46 10.88
C ARG A 14 -10.47 -6.45 9.72
N PRO A 15 -11.67 -6.71 9.17
CA PRO A 15 -11.81 -7.55 7.98
C PRO A 15 -11.12 -6.91 6.78
N ARG A 16 -10.62 -7.74 5.87
CA ARG A 16 -9.85 -7.34 4.67
C ARG A 16 -10.57 -6.28 3.83
N ASP A 17 -11.88 -6.45 3.62
CA ASP A 17 -12.69 -5.59 2.77
C ASP A 17 -13.52 -4.58 3.60
N GLY A 18 -13.11 -4.32 4.84
CA GLY A 18 -13.79 -3.41 5.77
C GLY A 18 -13.44 -1.93 5.59
N ARG A 19 -13.87 -1.12 6.56
CA ARG A 19 -13.54 0.30 6.61
C ARG A 19 -12.04 0.48 6.88
N VAL A 20 -11.36 1.06 5.89
CA VAL A 20 -9.94 1.44 5.98
C VAL A 20 -9.80 2.78 6.72
N LYS A 21 -8.64 3.04 7.34
CA LYS A 21 -8.32 4.36 7.89
C LYS A 21 -8.01 5.33 6.76
N GLU A 22 -7.16 4.88 5.82
CA GLU A 22 -6.70 5.70 4.71
C GLU A 22 -6.26 4.82 3.54
N ALA A 23 -6.48 5.31 2.31
CA ALA A 23 -5.91 4.72 1.11
C ALA A 23 -4.65 5.50 0.72
N VAL A 24 -3.50 4.82 0.72
CA VAL A 24 -2.18 5.43 0.49
C VAL A 24 -1.59 5.07 -0.88
N GLY A 25 -2.33 4.33 -1.70
CA GLY A 25 -1.92 4.01 -3.06
C GLY A 25 -2.76 2.97 -3.76
N THR A 26 -2.30 2.59 -4.96
CA THR A 26 -2.92 1.59 -5.83
C THR A 26 -1.87 0.76 -6.53
N TYR A 27 -2.20 -0.50 -6.80
CA TYR A 27 -1.39 -1.44 -7.55
C TYR A 27 -2.20 -2.09 -8.67
N ASP A 28 -1.74 -1.90 -9.90
CA ASP A 28 -2.32 -2.49 -11.10
C ASP A 28 -1.32 -3.50 -11.72
N PRO A 29 -1.52 -4.81 -11.51
CA PRO A 29 -0.66 -5.86 -12.06
C PRO A 29 -0.91 -6.12 -13.56
N LEU A 30 -1.98 -5.57 -14.16
CA LEU A 30 -2.34 -5.84 -15.55
C LEU A 30 -1.56 -4.98 -16.54
N LYS A 31 -1.02 -3.85 -16.08
CA LYS A 31 -0.13 -3.01 -16.86
C LYS A 31 1.26 -3.66 -16.93
N LYS A 32 1.93 -3.52 -18.08
CA LYS A 32 3.33 -3.93 -18.29
C LYS A 32 4.14 -2.69 -18.66
N PRO A 33 4.98 -2.15 -17.77
CA PRO A 33 5.30 -2.63 -16.41
C PRO A 33 4.14 -2.42 -15.42
N ALA A 34 4.13 -3.19 -14.33
CA ALA A 34 3.08 -3.10 -13.32
C ALA A 34 3.05 -1.68 -12.72
N GLU A 35 1.88 -1.06 -12.72
CA GLU A 35 1.75 0.34 -12.28
C GLU A 35 1.53 0.35 -10.77
N ILE A 36 2.48 0.95 -10.06
CA ILE A 36 2.43 1.12 -8.61
C ILE A 36 2.39 2.62 -8.34
N LYS A 37 1.31 3.11 -7.74
CA LYS A 37 1.15 4.51 -7.31
C LYS A 37 1.07 4.54 -5.80
N LEU A 38 2.03 5.19 -5.15
CA LEU A 38 2.11 5.30 -3.70
C LEU A 38 2.27 6.77 -3.31
N ASP A 39 1.58 7.19 -2.26
CA ASP A 39 1.79 8.48 -1.64
C ASP A 39 2.95 8.38 -0.63
N ALA A 40 4.12 8.87 -1.03
CA ALA A 40 5.33 8.78 -0.22
C ALA A 40 5.24 9.55 1.10
N GLU A 41 4.54 10.69 1.13
CA GLU A 41 4.45 11.55 2.31
C GLU A 41 3.57 10.89 3.36
N ARG A 42 2.40 10.40 2.96
CA ARG A 42 1.47 9.71 3.85
C ARG A 42 2.04 8.39 4.36
N ILE A 43 2.75 7.65 3.51
CA ILE A 43 3.38 6.40 3.93
C ILE A 43 4.47 6.66 4.98
N LYS A 44 5.36 7.64 4.76
CA LYS A 44 6.40 7.98 5.73
C LYS A 44 5.79 8.40 7.07
N HIS A 45 4.72 9.17 7.03
CA HIS A 45 3.97 9.56 8.23
C HIS A 45 3.49 8.33 9.02
N TRP A 46 2.80 7.39 8.36
CA TRP A 46 2.30 6.18 9.02
C TRP A 46 3.40 5.26 9.52
N ILE A 47 4.49 5.10 8.76
CA ILE A 47 5.68 4.35 9.21
C ILE A 47 6.28 4.99 10.47
N GLY A 48 6.38 6.33 10.50
CA GLY A 48 6.84 7.07 11.67
C GLY A 48 5.93 6.90 12.91
N LEU A 49 4.63 6.69 12.71
CA LEU A 49 3.67 6.35 13.77
C LEU A 49 3.72 4.87 14.19
N GLY A 50 4.58 4.06 13.59
CA GLY A 50 4.75 2.63 13.91
C GLY A 50 3.92 1.67 13.05
N ALA A 51 3.39 2.10 11.91
CA ALA A 51 2.71 1.20 10.99
C ALA A 51 3.68 0.17 10.39
N GLN A 52 3.27 -1.10 10.37
CA GLN A 52 4.03 -2.20 9.79
C GLN A 52 3.52 -2.54 8.39
N PRO A 53 4.34 -2.38 7.33
CA PRO A 53 3.95 -2.77 5.98
C PRO A 53 3.96 -4.29 5.80
N SER A 54 3.09 -4.82 4.94
CA SER A 54 3.12 -6.22 4.50
C SER A 54 4.29 -6.48 3.54
N ASP A 55 4.67 -7.75 3.34
CA ASP A 55 5.86 -8.13 2.54
C ASP A 55 5.83 -7.58 1.10
N THR A 56 4.65 -7.64 0.45
CA THR A 56 4.46 -7.09 -0.90
C THR A 56 4.62 -5.57 -0.90
N VAL A 57 4.00 -4.87 0.06
CA VAL A 57 4.10 -3.41 0.16
C VAL A 57 5.53 -2.99 0.48
N ARG A 58 6.24 -3.73 1.36
CA ARG A 58 7.65 -3.50 1.65
C ARG A 58 8.52 -3.60 0.40
N SER A 59 8.19 -4.52 -0.51
CA SER A 59 8.88 -4.64 -1.80
C SER A 59 8.61 -3.43 -2.71
N PHE A 60 7.38 -2.92 -2.73
CA PHE A 60 7.04 -1.69 -3.47
C PHE A 60 7.74 -0.45 -2.89
N LEU A 61 7.84 -0.34 -1.56
CA LEU A 61 8.54 0.78 -0.91
C LEU A 61 10.02 0.81 -1.28
N ARG A 62 10.69 -0.35 -1.29
CA ARG A 62 12.07 -0.47 -1.76
C ARG A 62 12.22 -0.09 -3.24
N GLN A 63 11.28 -0.55 -4.08
CA GLN A 63 11.29 -0.24 -5.52
C GLN A 63 11.13 1.26 -5.78
N GLN A 64 10.31 1.95 -4.99
CA GLN A 64 10.10 3.40 -5.10
C GLN A 64 11.06 4.25 -4.25
N LYS A 65 12.00 3.64 -3.53
CA LYS A 65 12.97 4.32 -2.64
C LYS A 65 12.31 5.23 -1.59
N ILE A 66 11.14 4.82 -1.08
CA ILE A 66 10.38 5.59 -0.07
C ILE A 66 10.91 5.29 1.34
N ALA A 67 11.37 4.05 1.57
CA ALA A 67 11.91 3.54 2.83
C ALA A 67 13.01 2.49 2.57
#